data_AF-Q4E4J3-F1
#
_entry.id   AF-Q4E4J3-F1
#
_cell.length_a   1.000
_cell.length_b   1.000
_cell.length_c   1.000
_cell.angle_alpha   90.00
_cell.angle_beta   90.00
_cell.angle_gamma   90.00
#
_symmetry.space_group_name_H-M   'P 1'
#
loop_
_entity.id
_entity.type
_entity.pdbx_description
1 polymer ?
#
loop_
_entity_poly.entity_id
_entity_poly.type
_entity_poly.pdbx_seq_one_letter_code
_entity_poly.pdbx_strand_id
1 'polypeptide(L)'
;MLLFKRPHLRACESHADIAVDLAPLSQLRNYAEFEELLREELQKIYGNAPAEFHGVITYSTRDAPQSFRGCFTERQLETLHQYDAAVEKINHLSSEYRVALEEHERLVEGNKDRKPTQKRIREEEKSRKRLRAMKREVVAAEYNKECLSLKLKNLFSIDVIRVPLH
;
A
#
# COMPACT_ATOMS: atom_id res chain seq x y z
N MET A 1 6.38 -1.70 -17.43
CA MET A 1 7.08 -1.39 -16.16
C MET A 1 8.23 -2.36 -15.97
N LEU A 2 9.36 -1.93 -15.41
CA LEU A 2 10.46 -2.83 -15.05
C LEU A 2 10.35 -3.18 -13.57
N LEU A 3 9.71 -4.32 -13.27
CA LEU A 3 9.60 -4.83 -11.89
C LEU A 3 10.96 -5.32 -11.36
N PHE A 4 11.72 -5.99 -12.23
CA PHE A 4 13.02 -6.58 -11.90
C PHE A 4 14.15 -5.65 -12.36
N LYS A 5 15.07 -5.35 -11.46
CA LYS A 5 16.26 -4.53 -11.74
C LYS A 5 17.36 -5.42 -12.33
N ARG A 6 18.12 -4.84 -13.26
CA ARG A 6 19.25 -5.51 -13.92
C ARG A 6 20.58 -4.80 -13.61
N PRO A 7 21.71 -5.54 -13.60
CA PRO A 7 21.81 -6.99 -13.72
C PRO A 7 21.24 -7.72 -12.50
N HIS A 8 20.86 -9.00 -12.67
CA HIS A 8 20.55 -9.86 -11.53
C HIS A 8 21.79 -9.99 -10.65
N LEU A 9 21.59 -10.10 -9.34
CA LEU A 9 22.68 -10.04 -8.37
C LEU A 9 23.48 -11.35 -8.33
N ARG A 10 22.78 -12.48 -8.42
CA ARG A 10 23.38 -13.81 -8.40
C ARG A 10 22.47 -14.82 -9.09
N ALA A 11 23.07 -15.81 -9.75
CA ALA A 11 22.39 -17.03 -10.15
C ALA A 11 23.29 -18.22 -9.86
N CYS A 12 22.70 -19.29 -9.33
CA CYS A 12 23.31 -20.62 -9.30
C CYS A 12 22.27 -21.65 -9.74
N GLU A 13 22.63 -22.92 -9.75
CA GLU A 13 21.74 -23.99 -10.20
C GLU A 13 20.39 -23.97 -9.47
N SER A 14 20.39 -23.75 -8.14
CA SER A 14 19.19 -23.86 -7.32
C SER A 14 18.34 -22.59 -7.21
N HIS A 15 18.91 -21.41 -7.38
CA HIS A 15 18.17 -20.15 -7.23
C HIS A 15 18.81 -18.97 -7.97
N ALA A 16 17.99 -17.96 -8.23
CA ALA A 16 18.40 -16.63 -8.67
C ALA A 16 18.01 -15.56 -7.64
N ASP A 17 18.95 -14.67 -7.33
CA ASP A 17 18.72 -13.49 -6.50
C ASP A 17 18.51 -12.28 -7.43
N ILE A 18 17.29 -11.74 -7.42
CA ILE A 18 16.82 -10.72 -8.35
C ILE A 18 16.40 -9.48 -7.56
N ALA A 19 16.99 -8.34 -7.87
CA ALA A 19 16.58 -7.08 -7.25
C ALA A 19 15.20 -6.65 -7.79
N VAL A 20 14.33 -6.19 -6.89
CA VAL A 20 12.96 -5.76 -7.22
C VAL A 20 12.72 -4.31 -6.84
N ASP A 21 11.70 -3.71 -7.46
CA ASP A 21 11.16 -2.44 -7.03
C ASP A 21 9.75 -2.63 -6.46
N LEU A 22 9.49 -2.02 -5.31
CA LEU A 22 8.21 -2.11 -4.62
C LEU A 22 7.09 -1.38 -5.40
N ALA A 23 7.41 -0.26 -6.06
CA ALA A 23 6.39 0.55 -6.71
C ALA A 23 5.71 -0.17 -7.89
N PRO A 24 6.44 -0.87 -8.79
CA PRO A 24 5.81 -1.77 -9.78
C PRO A 24 5.14 -2.98 -9.14
N LEU A 25 5.67 -3.51 -8.02
CA LEU A 25 5.12 -4.68 -7.36
C LEU A 25 3.69 -4.44 -6.84
N SER A 26 3.43 -3.23 -6.31
CA SER A 26 2.10 -2.86 -5.82
C SER A 26 1.05 -2.63 -6.92
N GLN A 27 1.47 -2.57 -8.19
CA GLN A 27 0.58 -2.36 -9.32
C GLN A 27 0.12 -3.65 -10.00
N LEU A 28 0.70 -4.79 -9.61
CA LEU A 28 0.30 -6.10 -10.12
C LEU A 28 -1.11 -6.42 -9.65
N ARG A 29 -1.97 -6.97 -10.50
CA ARG A 29 -3.37 -7.24 -10.12
C ARG A 29 -3.48 -8.40 -9.15
N ASN A 30 -2.62 -9.41 -9.31
CA ASN A 30 -2.60 -10.63 -8.53
C ASN A 30 -1.22 -11.29 -8.60
N TYR A 31 -1.07 -12.37 -7.84
CA TYR A 31 0.19 -13.09 -7.73
C TYR A 31 0.52 -13.91 -8.98
N ALA A 32 -0.47 -14.33 -9.77
CA ALA A 32 -0.24 -15.03 -11.03
C ALA A 32 0.46 -14.12 -12.06
N GLU A 33 0.08 -12.84 -12.13
CA GLU A 33 0.76 -11.85 -12.98
C GLU A 33 2.22 -11.66 -12.55
N PHE A 34 2.49 -11.67 -11.24
CA PHE A 34 3.86 -11.65 -10.72
C PHE A 34 4.68 -12.86 -11.19
N GLU A 35 4.13 -14.07 -11.06
CA GLU A 35 4.82 -15.29 -11.47
C GLU A 35 5.05 -15.34 -12.98
N GLU A 36 4.10 -14.87 -13.78
CA GLU A 36 4.22 -14.77 -15.23
C GLU A 36 5.36 -13.84 -15.63
N LEU A 37 5.39 -12.62 -15.10
CA LEU A 37 6.47 -11.66 -15.34
C LEU A 37 7.83 -12.20 -14.90
N LEU A 38 7.87 -12.90 -13.76
CA LEU A 38 9.10 -13.50 -13.25
C LEU A 38 9.60 -14.61 -14.20
N ARG A 39 8.69 -15.45 -14.70
CA ARG A 39 9.02 -16.50 -15.67
C ARG A 39 9.53 -15.91 -16.98
N GLU A 40 8.89 -14.87 -17.49
CA GLU A 40 9.35 -14.16 -18.68
C GLU A 40 10.76 -13.58 -18.48
N GLU A 41 11.03 -12.97 -17.32
CA GLU A 41 12.35 -12.43 -17.00
C GLU A 41 13.42 -13.52 -16.91
N LEU A 42 13.12 -14.63 -16.23
CA LEU A 42 14.04 -15.79 -16.15
C LEU A 42 14.31 -16.40 -17.53
N GLN A 43 13.26 -16.58 -18.34
CA GLN A 43 13.39 -17.11 -19.70
C GLN A 43 14.24 -16.18 -20.58
N LYS A 44 14.04 -14.86 -20.44
CA LYS A 44 14.77 -13.86 -21.21
C LYS A 44 16.25 -13.75 -20.82
N ILE A 45 16.57 -13.92 -19.53
CA ILE A 45 17.94 -13.75 -19.03
C ILE A 45 18.74 -15.06 -19.05
N TYR A 46 18.12 -16.17 -18.67
CA TYR A 46 18.79 -17.47 -18.53
C TYR A 46 18.43 -18.47 -19.62
N GLY A 47 17.49 -18.14 -20.52
CA GLY A 47 17.06 -19.02 -21.62
C GLY A 47 16.16 -20.19 -21.18
N ASN A 48 15.86 -20.28 -19.88
CA ASN A 48 14.96 -21.27 -19.31
C ASN A 48 14.26 -20.67 -18.08
N ALA A 49 13.05 -21.14 -17.79
CA ALA A 49 12.32 -20.81 -16.58
C ALA A 49 11.49 -22.02 -16.15
N PRO A 50 11.34 -22.28 -14.83
CA PRO A 50 10.50 -23.37 -14.36
C PRO A 50 9.04 -23.13 -14.77
N ALA A 51 8.34 -24.22 -15.13
CA ALA A 51 6.93 -24.15 -15.48
C ALA A 51 6.05 -23.75 -14.29
N GLU A 52 6.47 -24.11 -13.08
CA GLU A 52 5.83 -23.78 -11.81
C GLU A 52 6.92 -23.50 -10.76
N PHE A 53 6.69 -22.52 -9.89
CA PHE A 53 7.60 -22.24 -8.77
C PHE A 53 7.22 -23.09 -7.57
N HIS A 54 7.76 -24.32 -7.49
CA HIS A 54 7.43 -25.24 -6.39
C HIS A 54 7.99 -24.81 -5.03
N GLY A 55 8.97 -23.91 -5.01
CA GLY A 55 9.54 -23.35 -3.79
C GLY A 55 8.99 -21.96 -3.44
N VAL A 56 8.98 -21.63 -2.15
CA VAL A 56 8.57 -20.32 -1.67
C VAL A 56 9.58 -19.26 -2.12
N ILE A 57 9.10 -18.22 -2.81
CA ILE A 57 9.91 -17.05 -3.14
C ILE A 57 10.18 -16.31 -1.85
N THR A 58 11.46 -16.20 -1.50
CA THR A 58 11.88 -15.49 -0.29
C THR A 58 12.45 -14.13 -0.66
N TYR A 59 12.52 -13.20 0.28
CA TYR A 59 13.11 -11.89 0.04
C TYR A 59 13.97 -11.42 1.20
N SER A 60 14.95 -10.60 0.85
CA SER A 60 15.75 -9.83 1.78
C SER A 60 15.31 -8.38 1.80
N THR A 61 15.65 -7.70 2.90
CA THR A 61 15.36 -6.27 3.08
C THR A 61 16.65 -5.47 2.98
N ARG A 62 16.53 -4.17 2.69
CA ARG A 62 17.66 -3.23 2.67
C ARG A 62 18.47 -3.25 3.97
N ASP A 63 17.80 -3.44 5.11
CA ASP A 63 18.45 -3.49 6.43
C ASP A 63 19.13 -4.84 6.72
N ALA A 64 18.77 -5.89 5.96
CA ALA A 64 19.28 -7.25 6.13
C ALA A 64 19.48 -7.96 4.78
N PRO A 65 20.38 -7.47 3.90
CA PRO A 65 20.47 -7.90 2.50
C PRO A 65 20.85 -9.37 2.31
N GLN A 66 21.52 -9.97 3.31
CA GLN A 66 21.92 -11.39 3.32
C GLN A 66 20.86 -12.32 3.95
N SER A 67 19.71 -11.78 4.36
CA SER A 67 18.70 -12.52 5.12
C SER A 67 17.42 -12.72 4.31
N PHE A 68 17.24 -13.92 3.75
CA PHE A 68 16.04 -14.31 3.00
C PHE A 68 15.01 -14.98 3.91
N ARG A 69 14.62 -14.28 4.97
CA ARG A 69 13.67 -14.80 5.98
C ARG A 69 12.22 -14.43 5.68
N GLY A 70 11.99 -13.38 4.89
CA GLY A 70 10.66 -13.02 4.43
C GLY A 70 10.24 -13.93 3.29
N CYS A 71 8.97 -14.34 3.26
CA CYS A 71 8.39 -15.04 2.12
C CYS A 71 7.49 -14.08 1.38
N PHE A 72 7.69 -13.90 0.07
CA PHE A 72 6.77 -13.17 -0.78
C PHE A 72 5.67 -14.12 -1.24
N THR A 73 4.41 -13.76 -0.94
CA THR A 73 3.25 -14.63 -1.18
C THR A 73 2.09 -13.81 -1.70
N GLU A 74 1.09 -14.49 -2.26
CA GLU A 74 -0.17 -13.87 -2.69
C GLU A 74 -0.80 -13.02 -1.57
N ARG A 75 -0.84 -13.54 -0.34
CA ARG A 75 -1.36 -12.80 0.82
C ARG A 75 -0.63 -11.48 1.09
N GLN A 76 0.69 -11.42 0.85
CA GLN A 76 1.44 -10.18 1.00
C GLN A 76 1.07 -9.17 -0.07
N LEU A 77 0.92 -9.62 -1.32
CA LEU A 77 0.47 -8.77 -2.41
C LEU A 77 -0.97 -8.27 -2.17
N GLU A 78 -1.88 -9.13 -1.72
CA GLU A 78 -3.23 -8.71 -1.31
C GLU A 78 -3.21 -7.68 -0.17
N THR A 79 -2.33 -7.87 0.82
CA THR A 79 -2.18 -6.93 1.93
C THR A 79 -1.63 -5.59 1.43
N LEU A 80 -0.76 -5.60 0.42
CA LEU A 80 -0.26 -4.39 -0.26
C LEU A 80 -1.40 -3.65 -0.97
N HIS A 81 -2.29 -4.36 -1.68
CA HIS A 81 -3.49 -3.75 -2.26
C HIS A 81 -4.44 -3.17 -1.21
N GLN A 82 -4.62 -3.86 -0.08
CA GLN A 82 -5.41 -3.34 1.04
C GLN A 82 -4.80 -2.06 1.60
N TYR A 83 -3.47 -1.97 1.65
CA TYR A 83 -2.77 -0.77 2.08
C TYR A 83 -3.01 0.39 1.11
N ASP A 84 -2.87 0.16 -0.19
CA ASP A 84 -3.11 1.19 -1.21
C ASP A 84 -4.57 1.67 -1.18
N ALA A 85 -5.53 0.74 -1.09
CA ALA A 85 -6.94 1.07 -0.92
C ALA A 85 -7.22 1.86 0.38
N ALA A 86 -6.51 1.54 1.47
CA ALA A 86 -6.62 2.30 2.72
C ALA A 86 -6.07 3.73 2.57
N VAL A 87 -4.97 3.92 1.84
CA VAL A 87 -4.40 5.24 1.53
C VAL A 87 -5.38 6.05 0.67
N GLU A 88 -5.95 5.47 -0.38
CA GLU A 88 -6.95 6.13 -1.22
C GLU A 88 -8.18 6.53 -0.41
N LYS A 89 -8.67 5.63 0.45
CA LYS A 89 -9.80 5.91 1.35
C LYS A 89 -9.51 7.08 2.30
N ILE A 90 -8.31 7.13 2.89
CA ILE A 90 -7.90 8.25 3.75
C ILE A 90 -7.90 9.56 2.96
N ASN A 91 -7.34 9.56 1.75
CA ASN A 91 -7.30 10.75 0.89
C ASN A 91 -8.71 11.26 0.57
N HIS A 92 -9.61 10.35 0.22
CA HIS A 92 -11.01 10.67 -0.05
C HIS A 92 -11.70 11.26 1.20
N LEU A 93 -11.68 10.55 2.33
CA LEU A 93 -12.32 11.00 3.58
C LEU A 93 -11.73 12.32 4.10
N SER A 94 -10.41 12.50 3.99
CA SER A 94 -9.74 13.73 4.41
C SER A 94 -10.13 14.92 3.53
N SER A 95 -10.29 14.69 2.22
CA SER A 95 -10.80 15.71 1.30
C SER A 95 -12.23 16.10 1.64
N GLU A 96 -13.13 15.14 1.86
CA GLU A 96 -14.52 15.41 2.26
C GLU A 96 -14.59 16.14 3.60
N TYR A 97 -13.79 15.71 4.59
CA TYR A 97 -13.70 16.36 5.88
C TYR A 97 -13.23 17.81 5.76
N ARG A 98 -12.22 18.08 4.93
CA ARG A 98 -11.71 19.44 4.68
C ARG A 98 -12.78 20.33 4.06
N VAL A 99 -13.50 19.84 3.03
CA VAL A 99 -14.60 20.60 2.42
C VAL A 99 -15.68 20.91 3.45
N ALA A 100 -16.10 19.92 4.24
CA ALA A 100 -17.10 20.12 5.28
C ALA A 100 -16.61 21.10 6.36
N LEU A 101 -15.32 21.10 6.69
CA LEU A 101 -14.71 22.02 7.65
C LEU A 101 -14.75 23.45 7.12
N GLU A 102 -14.36 23.68 5.87
CA GLU A 102 -14.43 24.98 5.22
C GLU A 102 -15.87 25.51 5.13
N GLU A 103 -16.84 24.64 4.82
CA GLU A 103 -18.26 25.00 4.83
C GLU A 103 -18.75 25.42 6.22
N HIS A 104 -18.33 24.69 7.26
CA HIS A 104 -18.66 25.04 8.64
C HIS A 104 -18.06 26.38 9.05
N GLU A 105 -16.79 26.61 8.70
CA GLU A 105 -16.11 27.87 8.97
C GLU A 105 -16.83 29.03 8.28
N ARG A 106 -17.13 28.93 6.98
CA ARG A 106 -17.90 29.95 6.24
C ARG A 106 -19.26 30.24 6.88
N LEU A 107 -19.96 29.21 7.36
CA LEU A 107 -21.23 29.36 8.07
C LEU A 107 -21.07 30.13 9.39
N VAL A 108 -20.01 29.85 10.15
CA VAL A 108 -19.72 30.54 11.41
C VAL A 108 -19.28 31.99 11.14
N GLU A 109 -18.40 32.21 10.17
CA GLU A 109 -17.87 33.52 9.81
C GLU A 109 -18.94 34.47 9.28
N GLY A 110 -19.77 34.01 8.34
CA GLY A 110 -20.86 34.80 7.77
C GLY A 110 -21.94 35.23 8.78
N ASN A 111 -21.88 34.70 10.00
CA ASN A 111 -22.81 35.00 11.08
C ASN A 111 -22.14 35.58 12.35
N LYS A 112 -20.85 35.95 12.33
CA LYS A 112 -20.12 36.46 13.51
C LYS A 112 -20.83 37.63 14.22
N ASP A 113 -21.35 38.58 13.46
CA ASP A 113 -21.95 39.82 14.02
C ASP A 113 -23.45 39.72 14.30
N ARG A 114 -24.08 38.59 13.96
CA ARG A 114 -25.53 38.41 14.11
C ARG A 114 -25.86 37.80 15.47
N LYS A 115 -26.88 38.32 16.15
CA LYS A 115 -27.38 37.71 17.40
C LYS A 115 -27.72 36.23 17.16
N PRO A 116 -27.26 35.32 18.03
CA PRO A 116 -27.52 33.89 17.86
C PRO A 116 -29.00 33.60 18.01
N THR A 117 -29.63 33.10 16.95
CA THR A 117 -31.00 32.58 17.00
C THR A 117 -30.98 31.10 17.40
N GLN A 118 -32.05 30.60 18.03
CA GLN A 118 -32.13 29.17 18.40
C GLN A 118 -31.97 28.23 17.20
N LYS A 119 -32.53 28.62 16.04
CA LYS A 119 -32.38 27.87 14.78
C LYS A 119 -30.91 27.74 14.38
N ARG A 120 -30.17 28.85 14.43
CA ARG A 120 -28.72 28.89 14.14
C ARG A 120 -27.91 28.01 15.07
N ILE A 121 -28.16 28.09 16.38
CA ILE A 121 -27.44 27.26 17.37
C ILE A 121 -27.62 25.77 17.03
N ARG A 122 -28.84 25.36 16.66
CA ARG A 122 -29.12 23.97 16.25
C ARG A 122 -28.41 23.59 14.95
N GLU A 123 -28.34 24.48 13.97
CA GLU A 123 -27.64 24.23 12.69
C GLU A 123 -26.11 24.12 12.88
N GLU A 124 -25.51 25.03 13.64
CA GLU A 124 -24.10 24.96 14.00
C GLU A 124 -23.77 23.69 14.79
N GLU A 125 -24.62 23.30 15.75
CA GLU A 125 -24.43 22.06 16.50
C GLU A 125 -24.53 20.82 15.60
N LYS A 126 -25.50 20.77 14.67
CA LYS A 126 -25.62 19.70 13.68
C LYS A 126 -24.37 19.62 12.81
N SER A 127 -23.88 20.75 12.32
CA SER A 127 -22.66 20.83 11.52
C SER A 127 -21.43 20.35 12.31
N ARG A 128 -21.28 20.79 13.56
CA ARG A 128 -20.21 20.30 14.47
C ARG A 128 -20.30 18.80 14.72
N LYS A 129 -21.49 18.24 14.91
CA LYS A 129 -21.70 16.80 15.07
C LYS A 129 -21.26 16.04 13.81
N ARG A 130 -21.63 16.52 12.62
CA ARG A 130 -21.17 15.96 11.34
C ARG A 130 -19.65 15.97 11.23
N LEU A 131 -19.00 17.11 11.51
CA LEU A 131 -17.54 17.22 11.48
C LEU A 131 -16.85 16.25 12.43
N ARG A 132 -17.38 16.07 13.65
CA ARG A 132 -16.84 15.10 14.60
C ARG A 132 -16.97 13.66 14.10
N ALA A 133 -18.08 13.31 13.47
CA ALA A 133 -18.27 11.99 12.88
C ALA A 133 -17.28 11.74 11.74
N MET A 134 -17.19 12.67 10.78
CA MET A 134 -16.24 12.57 9.66
C MET A 134 -14.78 12.49 10.13
N LYS A 135 -14.40 13.30 11.13
CA LYS A 135 -13.05 13.22 11.70
C LYS A 135 -12.75 11.85 12.31
N ARG A 136 -13.73 11.22 12.96
CA ARG A 136 -13.56 9.85 13.51
C ARG A 136 -13.37 8.83 12.41
N GLU A 137 -14.06 8.97 11.29
CA GLU A 137 -13.90 8.08 10.13
C GLU A 137 -12.51 8.19 9.51
N VAL A 138 -11.99 9.42 9.37
CA VAL A 138 -10.60 9.66 8.92
C VAL A 138 -9.61 8.96 9.87
N VAL A 139 -9.72 9.19 11.19
CA VAL A 139 -8.84 8.58 12.19
C VAL A 139 -8.93 7.05 12.19
N ALA A 140 -10.13 6.49 12.01
CA ALA A 140 -10.31 5.05 11.92
C ALA A 140 -9.65 4.46 10.65
N ALA A 141 -9.71 5.18 9.52
CA ALA A 141 -9.04 4.79 8.30
C ALA A 141 -7.51 4.88 8.43
N GLU A 142 -6.99 5.94 9.05
CA GLU A 142 -5.57 6.11 9.38
C GLU A 142 -5.06 4.96 10.26
N TYR A 143 -5.81 4.60 11.30
CA TYR A 143 -5.47 3.46 12.15
C TYR A 143 -5.38 2.15 11.35
N ASN A 144 -6.32 1.90 10.43
CA ASN A 144 -6.27 0.71 9.58
C ASN A 144 -5.04 0.71 8.66
N LYS A 145 -4.70 1.85 8.06
CA LYS A 145 -3.48 2.00 7.26
C LYS A 145 -2.23 1.72 8.11
N GLU A 146 -2.15 2.23 9.33
CA GLU A 146 -1.03 1.95 10.24
C GLU A 146 -0.91 0.47 10.59
N CYS A 147 -2.03 -0.22 10.86
CA CYS A 147 -2.03 -1.67 11.06
C CYS A 147 -1.51 -2.45 9.84
N LEU A 148 -1.87 -2.03 8.63
CA LEU A 148 -1.39 -2.63 7.39
C LEU A 148 0.09 -2.33 7.17
N SER A 149 0.52 -1.09 7.44
CA SER A 149 1.92 -0.67 7.38
C SER A 149 2.82 -1.52 8.28
N LEU A 150 2.37 -1.81 9.52
CA LEU A 150 3.10 -2.69 10.44
C LEU A 150 3.23 -4.12 9.90
N LYS A 151 2.17 -4.67 9.28
CA LYS A 151 2.21 -6.00 8.65
C LYS A 151 3.14 -6.04 7.44
N LEU A 152 3.23 -4.94 6.70
CA LEU A 152 4.02 -4.80 5.48
C LEU A 152 5.42 -4.24 5.73
N LYS A 153 5.81 -3.95 6.98
CA LYS A 153 7.07 -3.29 7.32
C LYS A 153 8.29 -3.86 6.59
N ASN A 154 8.41 -5.19 6.53
CA ASN A 154 9.52 -5.85 5.85
C ASN A 154 9.37 -5.82 4.32
N LEU A 155 8.14 -5.89 3.81
CA LEU A 155 7.89 -5.79 2.37
C LEU A 155 8.19 -4.39 1.86
N PHE A 156 7.91 -3.35 2.65
CA PHE A 156 8.27 -1.97 2.30
C PHE A 156 9.78 -1.72 2.21
N SER A 157 10.58 -2.58 2.84
CA SER A 157 12.03 -2.56 2.74
C SER A 157 12.58 -3.66 1.83
N ILE A 158 11.74 -4.33 1.03
CA ILE A 158 12.17 -5.35 0.07
C ILE A 158 13.22 -4.78 -0.88
N ASP A 159 14.26 -5.57 -1.13
CA ASP A 159 15.33 -5.21 -2.05
C ASP A 159 15.59 -6.31 -3.07
N VAL A 160 15.70 -7.56 -2.59
CA VAL A 160 16.04 -8.72 -3.41
C VAL A 160 15.08 -9.85 -3.12
N ILE A 161 14.54 -10.47 -4.18
CA ILE A 161 13.85 -11.76 -4.09
C ILE A 161 14.82 -12.88 -4.45
N ARG A 162 14.69 -14.01 -3.77
CA ARG A 162 15.34 -15.27 -4.10
C ARG A 162 14.31 -16.21 -4.66
N VAL A 163 14.53 -16.58 -5.91
CA VAL A 163 13.62 -17.39 -6.71
C VAL A 163 14.24 -18.76 -6.91
N PRO A 164 13.58 -19.84 -6.47
CA PRO A 164 14.04 -21.20 -6.74
C PRO A 164 13.90 -21.52 -8.23
N LEU A 165 14.90 -22.23 -8.79
CA LEU A 165 14.95 -22.59 -10.22
C LEU A 165 14.67 -24.08 -10.48
N HIS A 166 14.31 -24.83 -9.43
CA HIS A 166 13.98 -26.26 -9.48
C HIS A 166 12.59 -26.53 -8.92
#